data_AF-A0A817REP3-F1
#
_entry.id   AF-A0A817REP3-F1
#
_cell.length_a   1.000
_cell.length_b   1.000
_cell.length_c   1.000
_cell.angle_alpha   90.00
_cell.angle_beta   90.00
_cell.angle_gamma   90.00
#
_symmetry.space_group_name_H-M   'P 1'
#
loop_
_entity.id
_entity.type
_entity.pdbx_description
1 polymer ?
#
loop_
_entity_poly.entity_id
_entity_poly.type
_entity_poly.pdbx_seq_one_letter_code
_entity_poly.pdbx_strand_id
1 'polypeptide(L)'
;CLLRLKPTKADKKELIDRCKQLYQDNQYELSKIHDFRQEYSPEKALWWYTRQSFFYKTLNAALRKQNIHFIFLFREFISDIHRQLKANQAGDTLRVYRGQMISSDELETFKKNCDHFISINSFFSTSLDKTQALLFLNSCDVGDNLEPVLFEIDANPTLVTSKPFADVSSYSEFTGESEVLFMLGSIFRLKNVRSSSNGQVWIVRMTLCSDDEHDLKQVIIDMKDHFLSREINLRTLAKLLWEMGKPDLAEKYFIRLLEQLPLQDPLLGDLYHDLGRLASHVGNLDKSMEWHKKASALKKQNQSSTTVGKFI
;
A
#
# COMPACT_ATOMS: atom_id res chain seq x y z
N CYS A 1 1.11 1.98 -8.94
CA CYS A 1 2.50 1.77 -9.38
C CYS A 1 3.04 0.43 -8.87
N LEU A 2 3.17 0.24 -7.54
CA LEU A 2 3.70 -1.00 -6.93
C LEU A 2 2.92 -2.28 -7.28
N LEU A 3 1.59 -2.22 -7.40
CA LEU A 3 0.74 -3.41 -7.66
C LEU A 3 0.93 -4.04 -9.05
N ARG A 4 1.62 -3.35 -9.97
CA ARG A 4 1.94 -3.88 -11.31
C ARG A 4 3.29 -4.61 -11.35
N LEU A 5 4.12 -4.50 -10.31
CA LEU A 5 5.39 -5.22 -10.21
C LEU A 5 5.13 -6.68 -9.90
N LYS A 6 5.61 -7.58 -10.77
CA LYS A 6 5.48 -9.01 -10.55
C LYS A 6 6.16 -9.41 -9.23
N PRO A 7 5.48 -10.16 -8.35
CA PRO A 7 6.08 -10.71 -7.16
C PRO A 7 7.01 -11.88 -7.50
N THR A 8 8.03 -12.08 -6.68
CA THR A 8 8.95 -13.21 -6.75
C THR A 8 8.82 -14.07 -5.51
N LYS A 9 9.17 -15.36 -5.61
CA LYS A 9 9.21 -16.26 -4.44
C LYS A 9 10.14 -15.74 -3.34
N ALA A 10 11.20 -15.00 -3.72
CA ALA A 10 12.11 -14.35 -2.79
C ALA A 10 11.43 -13.24 -1.98
N ASP A 11 10.52 -12.46 -2.59
CA ASP A 11 9.74 -11.44 -1.89
C ASP A 11 8.85 -12.06 -0.80
N LYS A 12 8.14 -13.15 -1.14
CA LYS A 12 7.30 -13.86 -0.16
C LYS A 12 8.13 -14.42 0.99
N LYS A 13 9.31 -15.00 0.69
CA LYS A 13 10.22 -15.49 1.74
C LYS A 13 10.70 -14.36 2.66
N GLU A 14 11.16 -13.25 2.09
CA GLU A 14 11.62 -12.09 2.85
C GLU A 14 10.51 -11.52 3.74
N LEU A 15 9.27 -11.46 3.25
CA LEU A 15 8.12 -11.04 4.06
C LEU A 15 7.96 -11.92 5.30
N ILE A 16 7.93 -13.24 5.12
CA ILE A 16 7.75 -14.20 6.21
C ILE A 16 8.90 -14.10 7.22
N ASP A 17 10.14 -14.03 6.76
CA ASP A 17 11.30 -13.95 7.64
C ASP A 17 11.29 -12.65 8.47
N ARG A 18 10.91 -11.53 7.87
CA ARG A 18 10.74 -10.25 8.59
C ARG A 18 9.58 -10.29 9.59
N CYS A 19 8.44 -10.88 9.23
CA CYS A 19 7.33 -11.05 10.15
C CYS A 19 7.72 -11.93 11.34
N LYS A 20 8.48 -13.01 11.13
CA LYS A 20 9.00 -13.84 12.23
C LYS A 20 9.90 -13.08 13.18
N GLN A 21 10.77 -12.20 12.66
CA GLN A 21 11.62 -11.34 13.49
C GLN A 21 10.78 -10.36 14.30
N LEU A 22 9.76 -9.74 13.69
CA LEU A 22 8.86 -8.80 14.38
C LEU A 22 8.04 -9.45 15.50
N TYR A 23 7.67 -10.72 15.35
CA TYR A 23 6.83 -11.46 16.29
C TYR A 23 7.59 -12.59 17.00
N GLN A 24 8.92 -12.48 17.11
CA GLN A 24 9.77 -13.56 17.66
C GLN A 24 9.35 -14.02 19.06
N ASP A 25 8.82 -13.09 19.87
CA ASP A 25 8.41 -13.35 21.25
C ASP A 25 6.92 -13.74 21.36
N ASN A 26 6.19 -13.80 20.24
CA ASN A 26 4.76 -14.08 20.22
C ASN A 26 4.47 -15.41 19.49
N GLN A 27 4.41 -16.49 20.28
CA GLN A 27 4.17 -17.86 19.76
C GLN A 27 2.84 -17.99 19.00
N TYR A 28 1.81 -17.25 19.42
CA TYR A 28 0.51 -17.26 18.74
C TYR A 28 0.63 -16.72 17.31
N GLU A 29 1.28 -15.56 17.15
CA GLU A 29 1.48 -14.95 15.82
C GLU A 29 2.45 -15.76 14.97
N LEU A 30 3.48 -16.39 15.56
CA LEU A 30 4.40 -17.29 14.85
C LEU A 30 3.67 -18.51 14.26
N SER A 31 2.71 -19.09 14.98
CA SER A 31 1.85 -20.15 14.44
C SER A 31 1.02 -19.64 13.26
N LYS A 32 0.40 -18.46 13.36
CA LYS A 32 -0.36 -17.88 12.24
C LYS A 32 0.50 -17.59 11.02
N ILE A 33 1.76 -17.18 11.21
CA ILE A 33 2.74 -17.00 10.13
C ILE A 33 3.07 -18.33 9.45
N HIS A 34 3.16 -19.43 10.22
CA HIS A 34 3.35 -20.77 9.67
C HIS A 34 2.14 -21.19 8.82
N ASP A 35 0.93 -21.07 9.36
CA ASP A 35 -0.32 -21.39 8.66
C ASP A 35 -0.44 -20.60 7.36
N PHE A 36 -0.17 -19.29 7.41
CA PHE A 36 -0.19 -18.41 6.24
C PHE A 36 0.79 -18.86 5.15
N ARG A 37 1.98 -19.33 5.53
CA ARG A 37 2.96 -19.79 4.55
C ARG A 37 2.46 -21.01 3.77
N GLN A 38 1.72 -21.90 4.41
CA GLN A 38 1.25 -23.17 3.84
C GLN A 38 -0.09 -23.03 3.11
N GLU A 39 -1.02 -22.27 3.69
CA GLU A 39 -2.43 -22.27 3.28
C GLU A 39 -2.86 -21.04 2.48
N TYR A 40 -1.99 -20.03 2.36
CA TYR A 40 -2.34 -18.83 1.60
C TYR A 40 -2.60 -19.14 0.13
N SER A 41 -3.77 -18.74 -0.35
CA SER A 41 -4.13 -18.67 -1.77
C SER A 41 -4.70 -17.29 -2.11
N PRO A 42 -4.60 -16.84 -3.37
CA PRO A 42 -5.15 -15.55 -3.82
C PRO A 42 -6.65 -15.40 -3.56
N GLU A 43 -7.41 -16.49 -3.50
CA GLU A 43 -8.86 -16.53 -3.22
C GLU A 43 -9.17 -16.38 -1.72
N LYS A 44 -8.19 -16.61 -0.84
CA LYS A 44 -8.33 -16.44 0.61
C LYS A 44 -7.74 -15.12 1.13
N ALA A 45 -7.36 -14.19 0.25
CA ALA A 45 -6.72 -12.94 0.63
C ALA A 45 -7.59 -12.08 1.58
N LEU A 46 -8.90 -11.94 1.32
CA LEU A 46 -9.81 -11.23 2.23
C LEU A 46 -9.91 -11.95 3.58
N TRP A 47 -10.07 -13.26 3.60
CA TRP A 47 -10.12 -14.05 4.83
C TRP A 47 -8.89 -13.86 5.72
N TRP A 48 -7.69 -13.87 5.13
CA TRP A 48 -6.45 -13.59 5.85
C TRP A 48 -6.35 -12.14 6.33
N TYR A 49 -6.95 -11.20 5.60
CA TYR A 49 -6.97 -9.79 5.96
C TYR A 49 -7.93 -9.48 7.11
N THR A 50 -9.12 -10.08 7.14
CA THR A 50 -10.12 -9.88 8.19
C THR A 50 -9.80 -10.64 9.47
N ARG A 51 -9.00 -11.72 9.37
CA ARG A 51 -8.55 -12.52 10.51
C ARG A 51 -7.67 -11.71 11.46
N GLN A 52 -7.90 -11.84 12.77
CA GLN A 52 -7.09 -11.19 13.79
C GLN A 52 -5.69 -11.81 13.89
N SER A 53 -4.80 -11.45 12.96
CA SER A 53 -3.46 -12.03 12.81
C SER A 53 -2.40 -10.99 12.48
N PHE A 54 -1.15 -11.43 12.45
CA PHE A 54 0.00 -10.66 12.00
C PHE A 54 -0.26 -9.99 10.64
N PHE A 55 -1.04 -10.60 9.76
CA PHE A 55 -1.26 -10.12 8.41
C PHE A 55 -1.98 -8.75 8.43
N TYR A 56 -3.16 -8.69 9.04
CA TYR A 56 -3.91 -7.43 9.25
C TYR A 56 -3.07 -6.39 9.99
N LYS A 57 -2.45 -6.79 11.11
CA LYS A 57 -1.71 -5.89 12.00
C LYS A 57 -0.49 -5.27 11.30
N THR A 58 0.33 -6.10 10.67
CA THR A 58 1.58 -5.69 10.02
C THR A 58 1.29 -4.85 8.78
N LEU A 59 0.31 -5.26 7.96
CA LEU A 59 -0.05 -4.53 6.75
C LEU A 59 -0.57 -3.13 7.08
N ASN A 60 -1.54 -3.02 7.99
CA ASN A 60 -2.08 -1.71 8.40
C ASN A 60 -1.01 -0.86 9.11
N ALA A 61 -0.12 -1.45 9.91
CA ALA A 61 1.00 -0.72 10.51
C ALA A 61 1.98 -0.19 9.45
N ALA A 62 2.29 -0.99 8.42
CA ALA A 62 3.17 -0.59 7.33
C ALA A 62 2.57 0.56 6.51
N LEU A 63 1.25 0.52 6.24
CA LEU A 63 0.54 1.58 5.55
C LEU A 63 0.54 2.88 6.36
N ARG A 64 0.17 2.82 7.65
CA ARG A 64 0.16 3.99 8.55
C ARG A 64 1.54 4.65 8.71
N LYS A 65 2.60 3.83 8.86
CA LYS A 65 3.98 4.30 8.99
C LYS A 65 4.66 4.58 7.64
N GLN A 66 3.95 4.42 6.51
CA GLN A 66 4.50 4.53 5.16
C GLN A 66 5.80 3.73 4.98
N ASN A 67 5.85 2.52 5.55
CA ASN A 67 6.99 1.62 5.41
C ASN A 67 6.99 1.03 3.99
N ILE A 68 7.61 1.77 3.06
CA ILE A 68 7.62 1.46 1.63
C ILE A 68 8.11 0.04 1.37
N HIS A 69 9.10 -0.43 2.14
CA HIS A 69 9.64 -1.77 1.93
C HIS A 69 8.67 -2.87 2.33
N PHE A 70 7.99 -2.75 3.46
CA PHE A 70 6.92 -3.70 3.81
C PHE A 70 5.74 -3.61 2.83
N ILE A 71 5.33 -2.40 2.41
CA ILE A 71 4.27 -2.23 1.40
C ILE A 71 4.66 -2.93 0.09
N PHE A 72 5.93 -2.81 -0.33
CA PHE A 72 6.45 -3.55 -1.49
C PHE A 72 6.35 -5.06 -1.29
N LEU A 73 6.74 -5.61 -0.13
CA LEU A 73 6.65 -7.05 0.13
C LEU A 73 5.19 -7.53 0.19
N PHE A 74 4.27 -6.68 0.66
CA PHE A 74 2.83 -6.97 0.70
C PHE A 74 2.11 -6.77 -0.65
N ARG A 75 2.77 -6.24 -1.69
CA ARG A 75 2.11 -5.77 -2.93
C ARG A 75 1.28 -6.83 -3.66
N GLU A 76 1.73 -8.10 -3.63
CA GLU A 76 0.99 -9.22 -4.21
C GLU A 76 -0.36 -9.40 -3.51
N PHE A 77 -0.32 -9.46 -2.18
CA PHE A 77 -1.50 -9.63 -1.35
C PHE A 77 -2.47 -8.44 -1.45
N ILE A 78 -1.94 -7.21 -1.53
CA ILE A 78 -2.76 -6.01 -1.77
C ILE A 78 -3.46 -6.10 -3.14
N SER A 79 -2.78 -6.64 -4.17
CA SER A 79 -3.34 -6.86 -5.50
C SER A 79 -4.42 -7.95 -5.48
N ASP A 80 -4.23 -9.01 -4.71
CA ASP A 80 -5.23 -10.07 -4.55
C ASP A 80 -6.46 -9.58 -3.78
N ILE A 81 -6.29 -8.79 -2.70
CA ILE A 81 -7.40 -8.11 -2.01
C ILE A 81 -8.15 -7.20 -2.98
N HIS A 82 -7.43 -6.39 -3.76
CA HIS A 82 -8.04 -5.51 -4.77
C HIS A 82 -8.89 -6.31 -5.77
N ARG A 83 -8.38 -7.43 -6.27
CA ARG A 83 -9.10 -8.31 -7.20
C ARG A 83 -10.37 -8.88 -6.58
N GLN A 84 -10.31 -9.33 -5.33
CA GLN A 84 -11.48 -9.87 -4.62
C GLN A 84 -12.52 -8.80 -4.32
N LEU A 85 -12.10 -7.62 -3.88
CA LEU A 85 -13.02 -6.49 -3.67
C LEU A 85 -13.69 -6.10 -4.99
N LYS A 86 -12.94 -6.05 -6.09
CA LYS A 86 -13.49 -5.74 -7.41
C LYS A 86 -14.49 -6.79 -7.89
N ALA A 87 -14.22 -8.08 -7.64
CA ALA A 87 -15.12 -9.16 -8.00
C ALA A 87 -16.43 -9.15 -7.21
N ASN A 88 -16.39 -8.64 -5.97
CA ASN A 88 -17.53 -8.54 -5.05
C ASN A 88 -18.05 -7.10 -4.90
N GLN A 89 -17.73 -6.21 -5.85
CA GLN A 89 -18.12 -4.81 -5.79
C GLN A 89 -19.64 -4.69 -5.58
N ALA A 90 -20.06 -3.84 -4.65
CA ALA A 90 -21.48 -3.59 -4.42
C ALA A 90 -22.17 -3.09 -5.71
N GLY A 91 -23.41 -3.54 -5.95
CA GLY A 91 -24.21 -3.05 -7.08
C GLY A 91 -24.90 -1.71 -6.80
N ASP A 92 -25.33 -1.53 -5.56
CA ASP A 92 -26.14 -0.38 -5.13
C ASP A 92 -25.34 0.59 -4.25
N THR A 93 -25.84 1.82 -4.15
CA THR A 93 -25.29 2.81 -3.21
C THR A 93 -25.52 2.33 -1.77
N LEU A 94 -24.44 2.30 -0.99
CA LEU A 94 -24.45 1.85 0.40
C LEU A 94 -24.20 3.02 1.34
N ARG A 95 -24.82 2.97 2.52
CA ARG A 95 -24.45 3.80 3.66
C ARG A 95 -23.81 2.91 4.72
N VAL A 96 -22.57 3.25 5.09
CA VAL A 96 -21.78 2.48 6.05
C VAL A 96 -21.28 3.37 7.17
N TYR A 97 -20.90 2.73 8.27
CA TYR A 97 -20.60 3.37 9.54
C TYR A 97 -19.27 2.89 10.11
N ARG A 98 -18.54 3.78 10.77
CA ARG A 98 -17.33 3.41 11.51
C ARG A 98 -17.19 4.27 12.76
N GLY A 99 -17.12 3.63 13.93
CA GLY A 99 -16.74 4.28 15.17
C GLY A 99 -15.22 4.29 15.35
N GLN A 100 -14.66 5.44 15.72
CA GLN A 100 -13.25 5.57 16.05
C GLN A 100 -13.01 6.75 17.00
N MET A 101 -12.07 6.59 17.93
CA MET A 101 -11.52 7.70 18.72
C MET A 101 -10.50 8.46 17.88
N ILE A 102 -10.63 9.79 17.80
CA ILE A 102 -9.65 10.67 17.12
C ILE A 102 -9.20 11.76 18.08
N SER A 103 -8.05 12.41 17.80
CA SER A 103 -7.61 13.53 18.64
C SER A 103 -8.50 14.75 18.44
N SER A 104 -8.62 15.60 19.46
CA SER A 104 -9.33 16.87 19.35
C SER A 104 -8.77 17.74 18.22
N ASP A 105 -7.46 17.73 17.99
CA ASP A 105 -6.81 18.46 16.88
C ASP A 105 -7.25 17.94 15.48
N GLU A 106 -7.36 16.62 15.33
CA GLU A 106 -7.83 15.99 14.09
C GLU A 106 -9.30 16.34 13.84
N LEU A 107 -10.12 16.32 14.90
CA LEU A 107 -11.52 16.73 14.83
C LEU A 107 -11.67 18.20 14.42
N GLU A 108 -10.90 19.11 15.02
CA GLU A 108 -10.90 20.54 14.64
C GLU A 108 -10.43 20.73 13.19
N THR A 109 -9.50 19.90 12.73
CA THR A 109 -9.09 19.88 11.33
C THR A 109 -10.25 19.48 10.42
N PHE A 110 -11.05 18.48 10.79
CA PHE A 110 -12.25 18.13 10.02
C PHE A 110 -13.28 19.26 10.01
N LYS A 111 -13.56 19.88 11.17
CA LYS A 111 -14.50 21.02 11.24
C LYS A 111 -14.11 22.16 10.30
N LYS A 112 -12.82 22.51 10.25
CA LYS A 112 -12.30 23.59 9.39
C LYS A 112 -12.30 23.24 7.91
N ASN A 113 -12.17 21.97 7.56
CA ASN A 113 -12.02 21.50 6.17
C ASN A 113 -13.29 20.86 5.63
N CYS A 114 -14.47 21.34 6.05
CA CYS A 114 -15.72 20.92 5.42
C CYS A 114 -15.68 21.18 3.90
N ASP A 115 -16.33 20.31 3.14
CA ASP A 115 -16.32 20.26 1.67
C ASP A 115 -14.98 19.91 1.00
N HIS A 116 -13.90 19.71 1.75
CA HIS A 116 -12.61 19.27 1.20
C HIS A 116 -12.49 17.73 1.16
N PHE A 117 -11.43 17.27 0.49
CA PHE A 117 -11.12 15.85 0.35
C PHE A 117 -10.21 15.34 1.46
N ILE A 118 -10.50 14.12 1.92
CA ILE A 118 -9.69 13.36 2.87
C ILE A 118 -9.29 12.06 2.18
N SER A 119 -8.00 11.74 2.22
CA SER A 119 -7.47 10.46 1.73
C SER A 119 -7.16 9.54 2.91
N ILE A 120 -7.71 8.32 2.88
CA ILE A 120 -7.38 7.30 3.86
C ILE A 120 -6.28 6.40 3.30
N ASN A 121 -5.10 6.46 3.92
CA ASN A 121 -3.90 5.77 3.45
C ASN A 121 -3.83 4.27 3.82
N SER A 122 -4.82 3.77 4.55
CA SER A 122 -4.98 2.36 4.87
C SER A 122 -6.25 1.80 4.24
N PHE A 123 -6.44 0.49 4.32
CA PHE A 123 -7.77 -0.09 4.12
C PHE A 123 -8.74 0.47 5.16
N PHE A 124 -9.98 0.73 4.74
CA PHE A 124 -10.98 1.33 5.62
C PHE A 124 -12.09 0.33 5.88
N SER A 125 -12.04 -0.33 7.04
CA SER A 125 -13.08 -1.25 7.50
C SER A 125 -14.25 -0.45 8.07
N THR A 126 -15.45 -0.77 7.65
CA THR A 126 -16.71 -0.13 8.05
C THR A 126 -17.77 -1.20 8.26
N SER A 127 -18.89 -0.87 8.88
CA SER A 127 -20.02 -1.79 9.05
C SER A 127 -21.29 -1.20 8.43
N LEU A 128 -22.15 -2.06 7.88
CA LEU A 128 -23.51 -1.67 7.50
C LEU A 128 -24.40 -1.38 8.73
N ASP A 129 -24.08 -1.98 9.87
CA ASP A 129 -24.82 -1.76 11.12
C ASP A 129 -24.20 -0.62 11.94
N LYS A 130 -24.97 0.46 12.09
CA LYS A 130 -24.60 1.61 12.93
C LYS A 130 -24.37 1.22 14.38
N THR A 131 -25.10 0.24 14.90
CA THR A 131 -24.99 -0.23 16.29
C THR A 131 -23.64 -0.89 16.51
N GLN A 132 -23.23 -1.79 15.61
CA GLN A 132 -21.90 -2.39 15.63
C GLN A 132 -20.80 -1.34 15.56
N ALA A 133 -20.93 -0.36 14.67
CA ALA A 133 -19.97 0.73 14.56
C ALA A 133 -19.82 1.53 15.88
N LEU A 134 -20.91 1.75 16.62
CA LEU A 134 -20.89 2.43 17.91
C LEU A 134 -20.27 1.59 19.03
N LEU A 135 -20.39 0.25 18.99
CA LEU A 135 -19.77 -0.62 19.99
C LEU A 135 -18.24 -0.45 20.04
N PHE A 136 -17.59 -0.18 18.90
CA PHE A 136 -16.15 0.10 18.83
C PHE A 136 -15.72 1.38 19.57
N LEU A 137 -16.65 2.32 19.82
CA LEU A 137 -16.35 3.53 20.61
C LEU A 137 -16.31 3.25 22.11
N ASN A 138 -17.07 2.25 22.58
CA ASN A 138 -17.16 1.90 24.00
C ASN A 138 -15.96 1.07 24.49
N SER A 139 -15.17 0.51 23.58
CA SER A 139 -14.04 -0.37 23.87
C SER A 139 -12.69 0.35 24.06
N CYS A 140 -12.64 1.68 23.99
CA CYS A 140 -11.39 2.43 24.07
C CYS A 140 -11.26 3.18 25.41
N ASP A 141 -10.09 3.07 26.04
CA ASP A 141 -9.73 3.89 27.20
C ASP A 141 -9.73 5.37 26.81
N VAL A 142 -10.46 6.18 27.58
CA VAL A 142 -10.58 7.62 27.39
C VAL A 142 -9.25 8.27 27.80
N GLY A 143 -8.32 8.35 26.85
CA GLY A 143 -7.16 9.23 26.99
C GLY A 143 -7.63 10.70 26.99
N ASP A 144 -6.95 11.56 27.74
CA ASP A 144 -7.37 12.93 28.07
C ASP A 144 -7.59 13.89 26.87
N ASN A 145 -7.34 13.47 25.61
CA ASN A 145 -7.50 14.29 24.40
C ASN A 145 -8.13 13.52 23.21
N LEU A 146 -8.95 12.49 23.50
CA LEU A 146 -9.60 11.69 22.48
C LEU A 146 -11.11 11.94 22.45
N GLU A 147 -11.62 12.21 21.26
CA GLU A 147 -13.03 12.46 20.99
C GLU A 147 -13.64 11.25 20.27
N PRO A 148 -14.81 10.74 20.71
CA PRO A 148 -15.52 9.68 20.02
C PRO A 148 -16.18 10.20 18.75
N VAL A 149 -15.86 9.56 17.62
CA VAL A 149 -16.36 9.95 16.31
C VAL A 149 -17.00 8.78 15.59
N LEU A 150 -18.22 9.00 15.08
CA LEU A 150 -18.90 8.13 14.15
C LEU A 150 -18.82 8.71 12.74
N PHE A 151 -18.15 7.99 11.86
CA PHE A 151 -18.17 8.28 10.43
C PHE A 151 -19.44 7.71 9.80
N GLU A 152 -20.19 8.55 9.08
CA GLU A 152 -21.32 8.17 8.23
C GLU A 152 -20.90 8.37 6.77
N ILE A 153 -20.77 7.27 6.02
CA ILE A 153 -20.18 7.29 4.69
C ILE A 153 -21.21 6.85 3.67
N ASP A 154 -21.52 7.75 2.75
CA ASP A 154 -22.34 7.46 1.57
C ASP A 154 -21.41 7.01 0.42
N ALA A 155 -21.54 5.76 -0.03
CA ALA A 155 -20.66 5.16 -1.03
C ALA A 155 -21.45 4.67 -2.24
N ASN A 156 -21.22 5.29 -3.40
CA ASN A 156 -21.82 4.86 -4.66
C ASN A 156 -20.79 4.05 -5.48
N PRO A 157 -21.01 2.75 -5.71
CA PRO A 157 -20.05 1.89 -6.40
C PRO A 157 -19.86 2.25 -7.88
N THR A 158 -20.86 2.88 -8.51
CA THR A 158 -20.78 3.28 -9.93
C THR A 158 -19.76 4.38 -10.19
N LEU A 159 -19.38 5.14 -9.15
CA LEU A 159 -18.46 6.26 -9.26
C LEU A 159 -16.98 5.84 -9.15
N VAL A 160 -16.70 4.62 -8.70
CA VAL A 160 -15.32 4.20 -8.36
C VAL A 160 -14.94 2.90 -9.08
N THR A 161 -13.98 3.02 -9.98
CA THR A 161 -13.45 1.90 -10.78
C THR A 161 -12.07 1.44 -10.32
N SER A 162 -11.27 2.37 -9.78
CA SER A 162 -9.88 2.10 -9.42
C SER A 162 -9.71 1.54 -8.01
N LYS A 163 -10.57 1.95 -7.08
CA LYS A 163 -10.52 1.62 -5.64
C LYS A 163 -11.83 0.97 -5.19
N PRO A 164 -12.02 -0.33 -5.45
CA PRO A 164 -13.25 -1.03 -5.14
C PRO A 164 -13.53 -1.08 -3.63
N PHE A 165 -14.78 -1.30 -3.28
CA PHE A 165 -15.22 -1.63 -1.93
C PHE A 165 -16.33 -2.67 -2.00
N ALA A 166 -16.34 -3.59 -1.05
CA ALA A 166 -17.27 -4.70 -1.04
C ALA A 166 -17.69 -5.04 0.39
N ASP A 167 -18.86 -5.64 0.52
CA ASP A 167 -19.23 -6.38 1.71
C ASP A 167 -18.36 -7.65 1.77
N VAL A 168 -17.56 -7.77 2.83
CA VAL A 168 -16.63 -8.86 3.05
C VAL A 168 -17.10 -9.81 4.15
N SER A 169 -18.33 -9.65 4.64
CA SER A 169 -18.88 -10.44 5.75
C SER A 169 -18.89 -11.95 5.47
N SER A 170 -19.15 -12.34 4.22
CA SER A 170 -19.13 -13.74 3.78
C SER A 170 -17.71 -14.33 3.70
N TYR A 171 -16.69 -13.48 3.64
CA TYR A 171 -15.28 -13.85 3.56
C TYR A 171 -14.55 -13.66 4.90
N SER A 172 -15.17 -12.95 5.84
CA SER A 172 -14.60 -12.64 7.14
C SER A 172 -14.59 -13.88 8.05
N GLU A 173 -13.61 -13.94 8.96
CA GLU A 173 -13.66 -14.87 10.10
C GLU A 173 -14.83 -14.50 11.03
N PHE A 174 -15.27 -13.24 11.01
CA PHE A 174 -16.37 -12.70 11.79
C PHE A 174 -17.57 -12.37 10.89
N THR A 175 -18.41 -13.37 10.61
CA THR A 175 -19.56 -13.24 9.70
C THR A 175 -20.69 -12.33 10.23
N GLY A 176 -20.64 -11.95 11.51
CA GLY A 176 -21.67 -11.14 12.17
C GLY A 176 -21.47 -9.62 12.08
N GLU A 177 -20.32 -9.15 11.58
CA GLU A 177 -19.96 -7.72 11.66
C GLU A 177 -20.51 -6.87 10.51
N SER A 178 -21.12 -7.50 9.49
CA SER A 178 -21.61 -6.81 8.28
C SER A 178 -20.54 -5.86 7.70
N GLU A 179 -19.28 -6.35 7.65
CA GLU A 179 -18.11 -5.55 7.34
C GLU A 179 -18.08 -5.18 5.86
N VAL A 180 -17.99 -3.88 5.57
CA VAL A 180 -17.69 -3.35 4.24
C VAL A 180 -16.28 -2.78 4.25
N LEU A 181 -15.44 -3.28 3.35
CA LEU A 181 -14.02 -2.92 3.27
C LEU A 181 -13.74 -2.06 2.04
N PHE A 182 -13.19 -0.87 2.25
CA PHE A 182 -12.71 -0.01 1.17
C PHE A 182 -11.24 -0.24 0.88
N MET A 183 -10.89 -0.24 -0.41
CA MET A 183 -9.51 -0.30 -0.86
C MET A 183 -8.69 0.87 -0.30
N LEU A 184 -7.43 0.59 0.05
CA LEU A 184 -6.49 1.63 0.49
C LEU A 184 -6.35 2.77 -0.53
N GLY A 185 -6.18 3.98 -0.01
CA GLY A 185 -6.10 5.21 -0.80
C GLY A 185 -7.46 5.74 -1.23
N SER A 186 -8.58 5.20 -0.74
CA SER A 186 -9.92 5.75 -1.01
C SER A 186 -10.00 7.20 -0.54
N ILE A 187 -10.65 8.03 -1.35
CA ILE A 187 -10.79 9.47 -1.12
C ILE A 187 -12.25 9.76 -0.85
N PHE A 188 -12.49 10.54 0.21
CA PHE A 188 -13.81 10.90 0.65
C PHE A 188 -13.92 12.41 0.71
N ARG A 189 -15.07 12.95 0.31
CA ARG A 189 -15.39 14.36 0.49
C ARG A 189 -16.10 14.53 1.82
N LEU A 190 -15.53 15.35 2.67
CA LEU A 190 -16.13 15.71 3.94
C LEU A 190 -17.35 16.61 3.68
N LYS A 191 -18.52 16.24 4.19
CA LYS A 191 -19.76 17.02 3.97
C LYS A 191 -20.14 17.85 5.18
N ASN A 192 -20.07 17.25 6.35
CA ASN A 192 -20.50 17.91 7.58
C ASN A 192 -19.86 17.23 8.78
N VAL A 193 -19.56 18.02 9.81
CA VAL A 193 -19.21 17.54 11.15
C VAL A 193 -20.23 18.13 12.12
N ARG A 194 -20.96 17.28 12.83
CA ARG A 194 -21.97 17.69 13.81
C ARG A 194 -21.83 16.89 15.10
N SER A 195 -22.27 17.45 16.22
CA SER A 195 -22.40 16.67 17.45
C SER A 195 -23.73 15.92 17.45
N SER A 196 -23.75 14.73 18.06
CA SER A 196 -24.98 14.00 18.35
C SER A 196 -25.87 14.83 19.29
N SER A 197 -27.18 14.60 19.27
CA SER A 197 -28.17 15.29 20.13
C SER A 197 -27.82 15.24 21.62
N ASN A 198 -27.05 14.25 22.03
CA ASN A 198 -26.68 13.97 23.41
C ASN A 198 -25.29 14.54 23.76
N GLY A 199 -24.61 15.21 22.81
CA GLY A 199 -23.25 15.75 22.96
C GLY A 199 -22.12 14.70 23.00
N GLN A 200 -22.46 13.41 23.14
CA GLN A 200 -21.51 12.36 23.49
C GLN A 200 -20.65 11.83 22.33
N VAL A 201 -21.08 12.02 21.07
CA VAL A 201 -20.38 11.50 19.88
C VAL A 201 -20.46 12.52 18.76
N TRP A 202 -19.35 12.75 18.08
CA TRP A 202 -19.34 13.55 16.85
C TRP A 202 -19.67 12.70 15.64
N ILE A 203 -20.56 13.17 14.80
CA ILE A 203 -20.94 12.53 13.54
C ILE A 203 -20.24 13.26 12.40
N VAL A 204 -19.35 12.55 11.72
CA VAL A 204 -18.64 13.03 10.55
C VAL A 204 -19.26 12.40 9.31
N ARG A 205 -19.98 13.19 8.53
CA ARG A 205 -20.59 12.73 7.28
C ARG A 205 -19.66 12.96 6.11
N MET A 206 -19.44 11.93 5.31
CA MET A 206 -18.62 11.99 4.12
C MET A 206 -19.21 11.17 2.97
N THR A 207 -18.79 11.50 1.75
CA THR A 207 -19.21 10.77 0.53
C THR A 207 -17.96 10.23 -0.17
N LEU A 208 -18.00 8.98 -0.61
CA LEU A 208 -16.93 8.43 -1.46
C LEU A 208 -16.85 9.23 -2.77
N CYS A 209 -15.65 9.70 -3.11
CA CYS A 209 -15.42 10.46 -4.34
C CYS A 209 -15.15 9.53 -5.51
N SER A 210 -15.55 9.97 -6.71
CA SER A 210 -15.17 9.27 -7.94
C SER A 210 -13.67 9.39 -8.23
N ASP A 211 -13.18 8.54 -9.13
CA ASP A 211 -11.79 8.58 -9.61
C ASP A 211 -11.44 9.88 -10.36
N ASP A 212 -12.45 10.65 -10.81
CA ASP A 212 -12.30 11.77 -11.74
C ASP A 212 -12.46 13.16 -11.10
N GLU A 213 -12.93 13.25 -9.85
CA GLU A 213 -13.43 14.50 -9.23
C GLU A 213 -12.41 15.27 -8.39
N HIS A 214 -11.14 14.88 -8.35
CA HIS A 214 -10.16 15.51 -7.48
C HIS A 214 -8.97 16.14 -8.24
N ASP A 215 -8.48 17.29 -7.77
CA ASP A 215 -7.33 18.01 -8.35
C ASP A 215 -6.03 17.18 -8.36
N LEU A 216 -5.95 16.14 -7.52
CA LEU A 216 -4.87 15.15 -7.58
C LEU A 216 -4.84 14.36 -8.89
N LYS A 217 -5.88 14.42 -9.73
CA LYS A 217 -5.94 13.69 -11.00
C LYS A 217 -4.83 14.15 -11.92
N GLN A 218 -4.62 15.47 -12.04
CA GLN A 218 -3.57 16.00 -12.91
C GLN A 218 -2.19 15.61 -12.39
N VAL A 219 -1.94 15.75 -11.08
CA VAL A 219 -0.68 15.33 -10.45
C VAL A 219 -0.43 13.84 -10.64
N ILE A 220 -1.47 13.01 -10.47
CA ILE A 220 -1.38 11.58 -10.71
C ILE A 220 -1.07 11.32 -12.19
N ILE A 221 -1.78 11.94 -13.13
CA ILE A 221 -1.55 11.78 -14.58
C ILE A 221 -0.12 12.20 -14.94
N ASP A 222 0.34 13.36 -14.47
CA ASP A 222 1.69 13.84 -14.74
C ASP A 222 2.75 12.87 -14.20
N MET A 223 2.56 12.36 -12.97
CA MET A 223 3.39 11.27 -12.44
C MET A 223 3.27 9.98 -13.24
N LYS A 224 2.08 9.67 -13.78
CA LYS A 224 1.88 8.51 -14.65
C LYS A 224 2.65 8.69 -15.96
N ASP A 225 2.64 9.85 -16.57
CA ASP A 225 3.29 10.08 -17.86
C ASP A 225 4.81 10.13 -17.72
N HIS A 226 5.31 10.76 -16.65
CA HIS A 226 6.75 10.83 -16.36
C HIS A 226 7.38 9.46 -16.03
N PHE A 227 6.65 8.56 -15.36
CA PHE A 227 7.22 7.30 -14.85
C PHE A 227 6.60 6.01 -15.41
N LEU A 228 5.36 6.05 -15.92
CA LEU A 228 4.57 4.87 -16.34
C LEU A 228 4.39 4.73 -17.85
N SER A 229 4.93 5.64 -18.66
CA SER A 229 5.08 5.44 -20.11
C SER A 229 6.04 4.27 -20.44
N ARG A 230 6.76 3.75 -19.43
CA ARG A 230 7.62 2.56 -19.50
C ARG A 230 7.11 1.47 -18.57
N GLU A 231 7.38 0.20 -18.93
CA GLU A 231 7.05 -0.95 -18.09
C GLU A 231 7.59 -0.76 -16.67
N ILE A 232 6.71 -0.84 -15.67
CA ILE A 232 7.08 -0.59 -14.27
C ILE A 232 7.91 -1.77 -13.79
N ASN A 233 9.19 -1.54 -13.56
CA ASN A 233 10.13 -2.53 -13.04
C ASN A 233 10.85 -1.98 -11.78
N LEU A 234 11.66 -2.83 -11.14
CA LEU A 234 12.38 -2.45 -9.92
C LEU A 234 13.32 -1.25 -10.14
N ARG A 235 13.83 -1.06 -11.36
CA ARG A 235 14.67 0.09 -11.72
C ARG A 235 13.89 1.40 -11.63
N THR A 236 12.68 1.43 -12.18
CA THR A 236 11.78 2.60 -12.10
C THR A 236 11.40 2.90 -10.65
N LEU A 237 11.10 1.87 -9.85
CA LEU A 237 10.84 2.02 -8.42
C LEU A 237 12.05 2.62 -7.68
N ALA A 238 13.25 2.10 -7.94
CA ALA A 238 14.47 2.59 -7.30
C ALA A 238 14.76 4.06 -7.67
N LYS A 239 14.57 4.46 -8.93
CA LYS A 239 14.70 5.86 -9.37
C LYS A 239 13.71 6.79 -8.67
N LEU A 240 12.44 6.38 -8.59
CA LEU A 240 11.41 7.12 -7.84
C LEU A 240 11.81 7.30 -6.37
N LEU A 241 12.31 6.25 -5.72
CA LEU A 241 12.73 6.33 -4.33
C LEU A 241 13.93 7.25 -4.13
N TRP A 242 14.85 7.26 -5.09
CA TRP A 242 15.96 8.18 -5.08
C TRP A 242 15.48 9.63 -5.19
N GLU A 243 14.58 9.94 -6.13
CA GLU A 243 14.00 11.28 -6.28
C GLU A 243 13.17 11.71 -5.08
N MET A 244 12.55 10.77 -4.37
CA MET A 244 11.88 11.01 -3.09
C MET A 244 12.85 11.24 -1.91
N GLY A 245 14.16 11.33 -2.15
CA GLY A 245 15.17 11.52 -1.11
C GLY A 245 15.42 10.29 -0.25
N LYS A 246 15.17 9.07 -0.78
CA LYS A 246 15.38 7.79 -0.07
C LYS A 246 16.49 6.96 -0.73
N PRO A 247 17.75 7.45 -0.74
CA PRO A 247 18.84 6.81 -1.47
C PRO A 247 19.15 5.38 -0.98
N ASP A 248 19.06 5.10 0.32
CA ASP A 248 19.31 3.75 0.87
C ASP A 248 18.32 2.71 0.33
N LEU A 249 17.04 3.09 0.23
CA LEU A 249 16.02 2.23 -0.35
C LEU A 249 16.23 2.09 -1.86
N ALA A 250 16.62 3.15 -2.55
CA ALA A 250 16.94 3.10 -3.97
C ALA A 250 18.10 2.12 -4.25
N GLU A 251 19.20 2.20 -3.48
CA GLU A 251 20.33 1.28 -3.60
C GLU A 251 19.87 -0.16 -3.38
N LYS A 252 19.08 -0.40 -2.33
CA LYS A 252 18.51 -1.73 -2.04
C LYS A 252 17.74 -2.31 -3.23
N TYR A 253 16.89 -1.52 -3.90
CA TYR A 253 16.10 -2.02 -5.03
C TYR A 253 16.91 -2.14 -6.32
N PHE A 254 17.91 -1.29 -6.56
CA PHE A 254 18.85 -1.49 -7.66
C PHE A 254 19.67 -2.77 -7.48
N ILE A 255 20.19 -3.03 -6.27
CA ILE A 255 20.91 -4.28 -5.96
C ILE A 255 19.97 -5.48 -6.10
N ARG A 256 18.74 -5.40 -5.58
CA ARG A 256 17.74 -6.48 -5.74
C ARG A 256 17.48 -6.79 -7.21
N LEU A 257 17.37 -5.77 -8.06
CA LEU A 257 17.23 -5.98 -9.50
C LEU A 257 18.48 -6.64 -10.09
N LEU A 258 19.67 -6.19 -9.69
CA LEU A 258 20.95 -6.73 -10.16
C LEU A 258 21.07 -8.23 -9.89
N GLU A 259 20.62 -8.68 -8.71
CA GLU A 259 20.59 -10.10 -8.33
C GLU A 259 19.58 -10.94 -9.13
N GLN A 260 18.56 -10.30 -9.72
CA GLN A 260 17.51 -10.96 -10.50
C GLN A 260 17.82 -11.02 -12.00
N LEU A 261 18.72 -10.18 -12.50
CA LEU A 261 19.04 -10.11 -13.93
C LEU A 261 20.06 -11.20 -14.33
N PRO A 262 19.86 -11.86 -15.48
CA PRO A 262 20.89 -12.71 -16.10
C PRO A 262 22.17 -11.93 -16.41
N LEU A 263 23.32 -12.61 -16.41
CA LEU A 263 24.65 -12.01 -16.66
C LEU A 263 24.80 -11.27 -18.00
N GLN A 264 23.90 -11.51 -18.96
CA GLN A 264 23.92 -10.91 -20.30
C GLN A 264 22.73 -9.97 -20.54
N ASP A 265 21.99 -9.62 -19.49
CA ASP A 265 20.83 -8.75 -19.63
C ASP A 265 21.25 -7.35 -20.10
N PRO A 266 20.63 -6.80 -21.17
CA PRO A 266 20.95 -5.47 -21.68
C PRO A 266 20.83 -4.35 -20.63
N LEU A 267 20.01 -4.52 -19.59
CA LEU A 267 19.80 -3.54 -18.53
C LEU A 267 20.94 -3.46 -17.53
N LEU A 268 21.87 -4.43 -17.50
CA LEU A 268 22.96 -4.46 -16.53
C LEU A 268 23.86 -3.22 -16.60
N GLY A 269 24.23 -2.78 -17.81
CA GLY A 269 25.09 -1.61 -18.00
C GLY A 269 24.43 -0.33 -17.47
N ASP A 270 23.15 -0.20 -17.78
CA ASP A 270 22.27 0.87 -17.30
C ASP A 270 22.13 0.86 -15.78
N LEU A 271 22.01 -0.31 -15.17
CA LEU A 271 21.86 -0.50 -13.72
C LEU A 271 23.16 -0.18 -12.97
N TYR A 272 24.31 -0.61 -13.49
CA TYR A 272 25.60 -0.21 -12.93
C TYR A 272 25.83 1.31 -13.02
N HIS A 273 25.38 1.93 -14.12
CA HIS A 273 25.46 3.39 -14.22
C HIS A 273 24.57 4.09 -13.20
N ASP A 274 23.33 3.61 -13.00
CA ASP A 274 22.44 4.16 -11.97
C ASP A 274 22.99 3.99 -10.55
N LEU A 275 23.57 2.83 -10.22
CA LEU A 275 24.24 2.57 -8.93
C LEU A 275 25.47 3.47 -8.73
N GLY A 276 26.27 3.70 -9.77
CA GLY A 276 27.41 4.61 -9.73
C GLY A 276 26.98 6.06 -9.45
N ARG A 277 25.95 6.54 -10.16
CA ARG A 277 25.40 7.88 -9.93
C ARG A 277 24.82 8.03 -8.52
N LEU A 278 24.10 7.01 -8.03
CA LEU A 278 23.56 7.01 -6.67
C LEU A 278 24.69 7.07 -5.63
N ALA A 279 25.74 6.26 -5.79
CA ALA A 279 26.89 6.25 -4.89
C ALA A 279 27.61 7.61 -4.89
N SER A 280 27.79 8.23 -6.05
CA SER A 280 28.32 9.60 -6.15
C SER A 280 27.44 10.62 -5.41
N HIS A 281 26.11 10.51 -5.56
CA HIS A 281 25.16 11.40 -4.90
C HIS A 281 25.20 11.29 -3.37
N VAL A 282 25.42 10.09 -2.84
CA VAL A 282 25.58 9.83 -1.40
C VAL A 282 27.01 10.17 -0.91
N GLY A 283 27.91 10.58 -1.80
CA GLY A 283 29.30 10.97 -1.49
C GLY A 283 30.28 9.80 -1.39
N ASN A 284 29.86 8.57 -1.74
CA ASN A 284 30.73 7.41 -1.76
C ASN A 284 31.41 7.24 -3.14
N LEU A 285 32.50 7.99 -3.34
CA LEU A 285 33.22 8.03 -4.60
C LEU A 285 33.88 6.69 -4.97
N ASP A 286 34.34 5.92 -3.98
CA ASP A 286 34.97 4.62 -4.22
C ASP A 286 33.97 3.61 -4.80
N LYS A 287 32.80 3.49 -4.17
CA LYS A 287 31.70 2.65 -4.71
C LYS A 287 31.26 3.13 -6.08
N SER A 288 31.18 4.44 -6.29
CA SER A 288 30.81 5.01 -7.59
C SER A 288 31.78 4.59 -8.69
N MET A 289 33.09 4.72 -8.44
CA MET A 289 34.12 4.29 -9.37
C MET A 289 34.05 2.80 -9.66
N GLU A 290 33.79 1.96 -8.64
CA GLU A 290 33.64 0.52 -8.83
C GLU A 290 32.47 0.18 -9.76
N TRP A 291 31.30 0.79 -9.55
CA TRP A 291 30.13 0.59 -10.40
C TRP A 291 30.37 1.08 -11.84
N HIS A 292 31.00 2.23 -12.03
CA HIS A 292 31.34 2.74 -13.36
C HIS A 292 32.37 1.88 -14.10
N LYS A 293 33.33 1.28 -13.38
CA LYS A 293 34.26 0.29 -13.95
C LYS A 293 33.52 -0.95 -14.45
N LYS A 294 32.58 -1.48 -13.66
CA LYS A 294 31.73 -2.62 -14.07
C LYS A 294 30.90 -2.30 -15.32
N ALA A 295 30.26 -1.13 -15.37
CA ALA A 295 29.52 -0.66 -16.55
C ALA A 295 30.41 -0.59 -17.81
N SER A 296 31.63 -0.06 -17.66
CA SER A 296 32.59 0.10 -18.76
C SER A 296 33.12 -1.25 -19.26
N ALA A 297 33.37 -2.20 -18.36
CA ALA A 297 33.82 -3.54 -18.70
C ALA A 297 32.76 -4.30 -19.53
N LEU A 298 31.50 -4.22 -19.13
CA LEU A 298 30.38 -4.84 -19.84
C LEU A 298 30.23 -4.27 -21.26
N LYS A 299 30.34 -2.94 -21.42
CA LYS A 299 30.28 -2.29 -22.73
C LYS A 299 31.39 -2.78 -23.67
N LYS A 300 32.61 -2.99 -23.16
CA LYS A 300 33.74 -3.52 -23.94
C LYS A 300 33.51 -4.98 -24.37
N GLN A 301 32.96 -5.82 -23.50
CA GLN A 301 32.65 -7.22 -23.83
C GLN A 301 31.55 -7.36 -24.89
N ASN A 302 30.53 -6.50 -24.87
CA ASN A 302 29.47 -6.51 -25.87
C ASN A 302 29.97 -6.04 -27.25
N GLN A 303 30.94 -5.11 -27.28
CA GLN A 303 31.57 -4.64 -28.53
C GLN A 303 32.47 -5.71 -29.18
N SER A 304 33.23 -6.48 -28.39
CA SER A 304 34.08 -7.55 -28.92
C SER A 304 33.26 -8.73 -29.46
N SER A 305 32.17 -9.12 -28.79
CA SER A 305 31.28 -10.20 -29.23
C SER A 305 30.47 -9.86 -30.50
N THR A 306 30.08 -8.59 -30.68
CA THR A 306 29.43 -8.10 -31.92
C THR A 306 30.40 -8.10 -33.12
N THR A 307 31.70 -7.96 -32.88
CA THR A 307 32.73 -7.94 -33.93
C THR A 307 33.03 -9.35 -34.45
N VAL A 308 32.99 -10.37 -33.58
CA VAL A 308 33.22 -11.78 -33.97
C VAL A 308 32.05 -12.37 -34.78
N GLY A 309 30.81 -11.95 -34.52
CA GLY A 309 29.62 -12.42 -35.25
C GLY A 309 29.43 -11.84 -36.67
N LYS A 310 30.29 -10.93 -37.12
CA LYS A 310 30.29 -10.40 -38.50
C LYS A 310 31.27 -11.11 -39.44
N PHE A 311 32.01 -12.11 -38.94
CA PHE A 311 33.00 -12.87 -39.71
C PHE A 311 32.61 -14.35 -39.91
N ILE A 312 31.32 -14.68 -39.83
CA ILE A 312 30.75 -15.98 -40.24
C ILE A 312 29.65 -15.74 -41.26
#